data_AF-A0A8T4ET65-F1
#
_entry.id   AF-A0A8T4ET65-F1
#
_cell.length_a   1.000
_cell.length_b   1.000
_cell.length_c   1.000
_cell.angle_alpha   90.00
_cell.angle_beta   90.00
_cell.angle_gamma   90.00
#
_symmetry.space_group_name_H-M   'P 1'
#
loop_
_entity.id
_entity.type
_entity.pdbx_description
1 polymer ?
#
loop_
_entity_poly.entity_id
_entity_poly.type
_entity_poly.pdbx_seq_one_letter_code
_entity_poly.pdbx_strand_id
1 'polypeptide(L)'
;MKPVLVCDYFKNDYSSLFEQVGIPFEVAHSVDGANRRLTEDPEGFSLLLIDPVSHFEGCQDSLRALTASAMKKMPVMFYTTLGPKLLEEEMEMLLGTHYVALLKKEEPENTKNFKGAIMLYAK
;
A
#
# COMPACT_ATOMS: atom_id res chain seq x y z
N MET A 1 -16.79 7.87 8.54
CA MET A 1 -15.38 7.91 8.10
C MET A 1 -15.22 6.80 7.06
N LYS A 2 -14.66 7.09 5.88
CA LYS A 2 -14.47 6.06 4.84
C LYS A 2 -13.29 5.15 5.20
N PRO A 3 -13.41 3.81 5.12
CA PRO A 3 -12.32 2.90 5.45
C PRO A 3 -11.08 3.07 4.56
N VAL A 4 -9.95 2.56 5.06
CA VAL A 4 -8.73 2.33 4.26
C VAL A 4 -8.82 0.95 3.64
N LEU A 5 -8.58 0.84 2.33
CA LEU A 5 -8.41 -0.45 1.68
C LEU A 5 -6.94 -0.84 1.71
N VAL A 6 -6.63 -2.01 2.25
CA VAL A 6 -5.27 -2.55 2.33
C VAL A 6 -5.12 -3.69 1.33
N CYS A 7 -4.20 -3.57 0.38
CA CYS A 7 -3.83 -4.62 -0.57
C CYS A 7 -2.55 -5.30 -0.07
N ASP A 8 -2.70 -6.51 0.48
CA ASP A 8 -1.59 -7.26 1.09
C ASP A 8 -1.81 -8.77 1.00
N TYR A 9 -0.84 -9.44 0.40
CA TYR A 9 -0.86 -10.87 0.13
C TYR A 9 -0.52 -11.71 1.37
N PHE A 10 0.37 -11.22 2.25
CA PHE A 10 0.90 -12.00 3.36
C PHE A 10 -0.04 -12.09 4.57
N LYS A 11 -1.28 -11.61 4.44
CA LYS A 11 -2.30 -11.65 5.50
C LYS A 11 -1.77 -11.08 6.82
N ASN A 12 -1.04 -9.97 6.75
CA ASN A 12 -0.56 -9.33 7.97
C ASN A 12 -1.75 -8.88 8.82
N ASP A 13 -1.55 -8.88 10.14
CA ASP A 13 -2.53 -8.33 11.07
C ASP A 13 -2.32 -6.82 11.19
N TYR A 14 -3.34 -6.05 10.80
CA TYR A 14 -3.32 -4.59 10.89
C TYR A 14 -4.17 -4.04 12.02
N SER A 15 -4.84 -4.93 12.77
CA SER A 15 -5.78 -4.54 13.82
C SER A 15 -5.11 -3.58 14.80
N SER A 16 -3.90 -3.90 15.25
CA SER A 16 -3.15 -3.02 16.17
C SER A 16 -2.82 -1.65 15.60
N LEU A 17 -2.59 -1.52 14.28
CA LEU A 17 -2.27 -0.24 13.64
C LEU A 17 -3.53 0.63 13.54
N PHE A 18 -4.61 0.04 13.02
CA PHE A 18 -5.85 0.77 12.73
C PHE A 18 -6.72 1.01 13.97
N GLU A 19 -6.70 0.10 14.96
CA GLU A 19 -7.36 0.32 16.26
C GLU A 19 -6.76 1.50 17.01
N GLN A 20 -5.43 1.65 17.01
CA GLN A 20 -4.75 2.76 17.68
C GLN A 20 -5.15 4.13 17.13
N VAL A 21 -5.40 4.21 15.81
CA VAL A 21 -5.78 5.47 15.15
C VAL A 21 -7.29 5.62 14.97
N GLY A 22 -8.08 4.59 15.30
CA GLY A 22 -9.54 4.61 15.17
C GLY A 22 -10.05 4.69 13.73
N ILE A 23 -9.27 4.23 12.76
CA ILE A 23 -9.62 4.29 11.33
C ILE A 23 -10.12 2.90 10.90
N PRO A 24 -11.34 2.76 10.35
CA PRO A 24 -11.82 1.48 9.84
C PRO A 24 -10.99 1.05 8.61
N PHE A 25 -10.82 -0.26 8.43
CA PHE A 25 -10.05 -0.80 7.30
C PHE A 25 -10.66 -2.09 6.76
N GLU A 26 -10.38 -2.37 5.49
CA GLU A 26 -10.65 -3.65 4.83
C GLU A 26 -9.35 -4.19 4.23
N VAL A 27 -9.13 -5.51 4.26
CA VAL A 27 -7.95 -6.14 3.67
C VAL A 27 -8.35 -6.96 2.45
N ALA A 28 -7.74 -6.68 1.32
CA ALA A 28 -7.76 -7.47 0.11
C ALA A 28 -6.45 -8.26 -0.02
N HIS A 29 -6.55 -9.59 -0.05
CA HIS A 29 -5.38 -10.47 -0.10
C HIS A 29 -4.81 -10.73 -1.50
N SER A 30 -5.20 -9.90 -2.46
CA SER A 30 -4.69 -9.93 -3.83
C SER A 30 -5.03 -8.63 -4.55
N VAL A 31 -4.28 -8.33 -5.62
CA VAL A 31 -4.56 -7.21 -6.51
C VAL A 31 -5.96 -7.30 -7.11
N ASP A 32 -6.39 -8.50 -7.49
CA ASP A 32 -7.75 -8.74 -8.02
C ASP A 32 -8.83 -8.51 -6.96
N GLY A 33 -8.57 -8.89 -5.71
CA GLY A 33 -9.45 -8.60 -4.59
C GLY A 33 -9.62 -7.09 -4.40
N ALA A 34 -8.51 -6.35 -4.41
CA ALA A 34 -8.52 -4.90 -4.28
C ALA A 34 -9.26 -4.23 -5.46
N ASN A 35 -8.97 -4.64 -6.70
CA ASN A 35 -9.66 -4.17 -7.89
C ASN A 35 -11.17 -4.43 -7.83
N ARG A 36 -11.59 -5.60 -7.34
CA ARG A 36 -13.01 -5.93 -7.17
C ARG A 36 -13.67 -4.98 -6.18
N ARG A 37 -13.09 -4.76 -5.00
CA ARG A 37 -13.63 -3.84 -3.99
C ARG A 37 -13.73 -2.41 -4.52
N LEU A 38 -12.72 -1.92 -5.24
CA LEU A 38 -12.76 -0.59 -5.87
C LEU A 38 -13.72 -0.47 -7.05
N THR A 39 -14.13 -1.58 -7.65
CA THR A 39 -15.15 -1.61 -8.70
C THR A 39 -16.55 -1.64 -8.10
N GLU A 40 -16.75 -2.45 -7.05
CA GLU A 40 -18.02 -2.57 -6.32
C GLU A 40 -18.36 -1.29 -5.54
N ASP A 41 -17.35 -0.65 -4.93
CA ASP A 41 -17.51 0.59 -4.17
C ASP A 41 -16.40 1.61 -4.51
N PRO A 42 -16.50 2.31 -5.66
CA PRO A 42 -15.47 3.23 -6.15
C PRO A 42 -15.15 4.42 -5.25
N GLU A 43 -16.10 4.80 -4.39
CA GLU A 43 -15.96 5.91 -3.46
C GLU A 43 -15.97 5.45 -1.99
N GLY A 44 -15.98 4.14 -1.75
CA GLY A 44 -16.07 3.56 -0.41
C GLY A 44 -14.86 3.82 0.47
N PHE A 45 -13.70 4.06 -0.14
CA PHE A 45 -12.43 4.11 0.55
C PHE A 45 -11.79 5.50 0.53
N SER A 46 -11.08 5.84 1.60
CA SER A 46 -10.35 7.11 1.72
C SER A 46 -8.90 7.04 1.25
N LEU A 47 -8.33 5.83 1.22
CA LEU A 47 -6.92 5.55 0.91
C LEU A 47 -6.80 4.10 0.45
N LEU A 48 -5.97 3.86 -0.56
CA LEU A 48 -5.46 2.54 -0.89
C LEU A 48 -4.05 2.39 -0.31
N LEU A 49 -3.84 1.44 0.60
CA LEU A 49 -2.55 1.06 1.16
C LEU A 49 -2.06 -0.23 0.47
N ILE A 50 -0.85 -0.27 -0.05
CA ILE A 50 -0.31 -1.38 -0.85
C ILE A 50 1.00 -1.86 -0.24
N ASP A 51 1.11 -3.18 0.01
CA ASP A 51 2.41 -3.83 0.17
C ASP A 51 2.94 -4.26 -1.21
N PRO A 52 3.98 -3.62 -1.75
CA PRO A 52 4.49 -3.97 -3.06
C PRO A 52 5.23 -5.32 -3.04
N VAL A 53 5.83 -5.71 -1.91
CA VAL A 53 6.65 -6.94 -1.83
C VAL A 53 5.79 -8.20 -1.68
N SER A 54 4.56 -8.02 -1.21
CA SER A 54 3.50 -9.02 -1.23
C SER A 54 3.15 -9.54 -2.63
N HIS A 55 3.52 -8.82 -3.69
CA HIS A 55 3.16 -9.16 -5.06
C HIS A 55 4.37 -9.72 -5.83
N PHE A 56 4.90 -10.85 -5.35
CA PHE A 56 5.98 -11.59 -6.00
C PHE A 56 5.60 -12.06 -7.42
N GLU A 57 6.59 -11.99 -8.32
CA GLU A 57 6.65 -12.45 -9.73
C GLU A 57 5.32 -12.58 -10.52
N GLY A 58 5.11 -11.67 -11.47
CA GLY A 58 4.05 -11.76 -12.50
C GLY A 58 2.83 -10.88 -12.27
N CYS A 59 2.72 -10.21 -11.12
CA CYS A 59 1.60 -9.29 -10.81
C CYS A 59 1.92 -7.81 -11.00
N GLN A 60 3.12 -7.45 -11.48
CA GLN A 60 3.56 -6.05 -11.57
C GLN A 60 2.64 -5.18 -12.43
N ASP A 61 2.21 -5.67 -13.60
CA ASP A 61 1.31 -4.91 -14.47
C ASP A 61 -0.08 -4.73 -13.87
N SER A 62 -0.61 -5.74 -13.18
CA SER A 62 -1.87 -5.64 -12.45
C SER A 62 -1.77 -4.63 -11.31
N LEU A 63 -0.65 -4.61 -10.58
CA LEU A 63 -0.41 -3.67 -9.50
C LEU A 63 -0.27 -2.23 -10.02
N ARG A 64 0.41 -2.05 -11.15
CA ARG A 64 0.48 -0.76 -11.87
C ARG A 64 -0.90 -0.29 -12.29
N ALA A 65 -1.72 -1.16 -12.88
CA ALA A 65 -3.07 -0.83 -13.32
C ALA A 65 -3.98 -0.46 -12.14
N LEU A 66 -3.94 -1.22 -11.04
CA LEU A 66 -4.64 -0.92 -9.80
C LEU A 66 -4.23 0.47 -9.28
N THR A 67 -2.93 0.73 -9.17
CA THR A 67 -2.39 2.01 -8.70
C THR A 67 -2.85 3.17 -9.57
N ALA A 68 -2.69 3.06 -10.89
CA ALA A 68 -3.07 4.11 -11.83
C ALA A 68 -4.59 4.37 -11.84
N SER A 69 -5.40 3.35 -11.61
CA SER A 69 -6.85 3.48 -11.48
C SER A 69 -7.24 4.15 -10.17
N ALA A 70 -6.67 3.70 -9.05
CA ALA A 70 -6.96 4.22 -7.71
C ALA A 70 -6.51 5.68 -7.55
N MET A 71 -5.35 6.04 -8.08
CA MET A 71 -4.82 7.41 -8.05
C MET A 71 -5.69 8.44 -8.78
N LYS A 72 -6.69 8.03 -9.58
CA LYS A 72 -7.65 8.97 -10.18
C LYS A 72 -8.77 9.37 -9.22
N LYS A 73 -8.91 8.66 -8.10
CA LYS A 73 -10.08 8.73 -7.20
C LYS A 73 -9.68 8.98 -5.75
N MET A 74 -8.54 8.47 -5.32
CA MET A 74 -8.07 8.53 -3.94
C MET A 74 -6.53 8.54 -3.87
N PRO A 75 -5.95 9.00 -2.76
CA PRO A 75 -4.53 8.82 -2.48
C PRO A 75 -4.16 7.32 -2.46
N VAL A 76 -2.91 7.01 -2.85
CA VAL A 76 -2.36 5.65 -2.79
C VAL A 76 -1.07 5.69 -1.98
N MET A 77 -0.94 4.81 -0.99
CA MET A 77 0.28 4.67 -0.18
C MET A 77 0.87 3.28 -0.37
N PHE A 78 2.17 3.20 -0.59
CA PHE A 78 2.94 1.97 -0.54
C PHE A 78 3.64 1.87 0.81
N TYR A 79 3.75 0.67 1.35
CA TYR A 79 4.48 0.44 2.59
C TYR A 79 5.26 -0.88 2.51
N THR A 80 6.35 -1.02 3.27
CA THR A 80 7.03 -2.31 3.39
C THR A 80 7.61 -2.55 4.78
N THR A 81 7.75 -3.82 5.12
CA THR A 81 8.45 -4.31 6.30
C THR A 81 9.87 -4.80 6.00
N LEU A 82 10.28 -4.87 4.73
CA LEU A 82 11.57 -5.43 4.34
C LEU A 82 12.73 -4.42 4.31
N GLY A 83 12.42 -3.12 4.23
CA GLY A 83 13.42 -2.05 4.32
C GLY A 83 13.25 -1.00 3.22
N PRO A 84 13.82 0.19 3.41
CA PRO A 84 13.70 1.30 2.46
C PRO A 84 14.28 0.97 1.08
N LYS A 85 15.43 0.28 1.01
CA LYS A 85 16.10 -0.02 -0.27
C LYS A 85 15.27 -0.93 -1.18
N LEU A 86 14.64 -1.97 -0.61
CA LEU A 86 13.75 -2.86 -1.35
C LEU A 86 12.49 -2.11 -1.81
N LEU A 87 11.94 -1.23 -0.98
CA LEU A 87 10.84 -0.37 -1.38
C LEU A 87 11.23 0.52 -2.57
N GLU A 88 12.45 1.04 -2.55
CA GLU A 88 12.91 1.94 -3.59
C GLU A 88 13.06 1.25 -4.94
N GLU A 89 13.70 0.08 -4.96
CA GLU A 89 13.87 -0.77 -6.13
C GLU A 89 12.51 -1.25 -6.69
N GLU A 90 11.60 -1.69 -5.82
CA GLU A 90 10.24 -2.09 -6.22
C GLU A 90 9.45 -0.91 -6.80
N MET A 91 9.59 0.29 -6.22
CA MET A 91 8.89 1.47 -6.74
C MET A 91 9.48 1.98 -8.04
N GLU A 92 10.81 1.92 -8.23
CA GLU A 92 11.43 2.26 -9.51
C GLU A 92 10.91 1.33 -10.61
N MET A 93 10.83 0.02 -10.31
CA MET A 93 10.20 -0.94 -11.20
C MET A 93 8.71 -0.60 -11.42
N LEU A 94 7.92 -0.35 -10.38
CA LEU A 94 6.47 -0.18 -10.51
C LEU A 94 6.08 1.15 -11.16
N LEU A 95 6.68 2.26 -10.78
CA LEU A 95 6.23 3.61 -11.16
C LEU A 95 7.03 4.23 -12.30
N GLY A 96 8.19 3.67 -12.65
CA GLY A 96 9.05 4.16 -13.75
C GLY A 96 9.44 5.64 -13.64
N THR A 97 9.28 6.25 -12.46
CA THR A 97 9.41 7.69 -12.20
C THR A 97 9.95 7.94 -10.80
N HIS A 98 10.48 9.13 -10.58
CA HIS A 98 10.95 9.59 -9.28
C HIS A 98 9.73 9.91 -8.38
N TYR A 99 9.60 9.22 -7.25
CA TYR A 99 8.56 9.45 -6.24
C TYR A 99 9.15 10.12 -4.99
N VAL A 100 8.29 10.71 -4.16
CA VAL A 100 8.69 11.22 -2.84
C VAL A 100 8.37 10.15 -1.80
N ALA A 101 9.41 9.53 -1.25
CA ALA A 101 9.29 8.56 -0.17
C ALA A 101 9.36 9.21 1.21
N LEU A 102 8.50 8.80 2.13
CA LEU A 102 8.58 9.13 3.55
C LEU A 102 9.09 7.91 4.31
N LEU A 103 10.41 7.75 4.28
CA LEU A 103 11.08 6.66 4.99
C LEU A 103 11.28 7.04 6.45
N LYS A 104 10.64 6.32 7.37
CA LYS A 104 10.95 6.42 8.80
C LYS A 104 12.29 5.71 9.04
N LYS A 105 13.31 6.48 9.43
CA LYS A 105 14.64 5.96 9.79
C LYS A 105 14.52 4.98 10.96
N GLU A 106 15.17 3.83 10.86
CA GLU A 106 15.22 2.80 11.92
C GLU A 106 15.82 3.40 13.21
N GLU A 107 15.18 3.11 14.35
CA GLU A 107 15.85 3.22 15.65
C GLU A 107 16.58 1.89 15.94
N PRO A 108 17.81 1.94 16.46
CA PRO A 108 18.72 0.80 16.45
C PRO A 108 18.34 -0.36 17.36
N GLU A 109 17.36 -0.19 18.24
CA GLU A 109 16.99 -1.24 19.19
C GLU A 109 15.47 -1.46 19.17
N ASN A 110 15.07 -2.60 18.58
CA ASN A 110 13.78 -3.27 18.78
C ASN A 110 12.59 -2.97 17.84
N THR A 111 12.81 -2.64 16.55
CA THR A 111 11.70 -2.53 15.58
C THR A 111 11.66 -3.67 14.57
N LYS A 112 10.93 -4.75 14.90
CA LYS A 112 10.40 -5.71 13.92
C LYS A 112 9.26 -5.13 13.06
N ASN A 113 8.82 -3.91 13.32
CA ASN A 113 7.56 -3.38 12.84
C ASN A 113 7.80 -2.09 12.06
N PHE A 114 7.49 -2.11 10.76
CA PHE A 114 7.46 -0.99 9.81
C PHE A 114 8.82 -0.37 9.43
N LYS A 115 9.23 -0.52 8.16
CA LYS A 115 10.54 -0.08 7.67
C LYS A 115 10.51 1.00 6.58
N GLY A 116 9.32 1.41 6.13
CA GLY A 116 9.18 2.55 5.20
C GLY A 116 7.79 2.66 4.58
N ALA A 117 7.40 3.87 4.19
CA ALA A 117 6.23 4.11 3.36
C ALA A 117 6.47 5.21 2.32
N ILE A 118 5.70 5.17 1.24
CA ILE A 118 5.70 6.13 0.14
C ILE A 118 4.25 6.50 -0.10
N MET A 119 3.95 7.79 -0.15
CA MET A 119 2.59 8.24 -0.44
C MET A 119 2.56 8.95 -1.79
N LEU A 120 1.76 8.42 -2.70
CA LEU A 120 1.44 9.03 -3.98
C LEU A 120 0.11 9.76 -3.87
N TYR A 121 0.11 11.01 -4.30
CA TYR A 121 -1.10 11.80 -4.41
C TYR A 121 -1.66 11.75 -5.83
N ALA A 122 -2.98 11.67 -5.93
CA ALA A 122 -3.71 12.02 -7.14
C ALA A 122 -3.35 13.46 -7.54
N LYS A 123 -3.10 13.72 -8.82
CA LYS A 123 -3.09 15.09 -9.36
C LYS A 123 -4.50 15.58 -9.57
#